data_AF-A0A1Z4II67-F1
#
_entry.id   AF-A0A1Z4II67-F1
#
_cell.length_a   1.000
_cell.length_b   1.000
_cell.length_c   1.000
_cell.angle_alpha   90.00
_cell.angle_beta   90.00
_cell.angle_gamma   90.00
#
_symmetry.space_group_name_H-M   'P 1'
#
loop_
_entity.id
_entity.type
_entity.pdbx_description
1 polymer ?
#
loop_
_entity_poly.entity_id
_entity_poly.type
_entity_poly.pdbx_seq_one_letter_code
_entity_poly.pdbx_strand_id
1 'polypeptide(L)'
;MSHFSTVRTRLVNRECLVQALEDLNLKAQVYETPHPLTGFYGHDDEQSAEIVVKGCTIKARADIGFRWNQDSAVFDAIYDEYETAPRLGESFFSHKLLQAYGKRMVRVKALELQEKFGECTISEEVSGQVQTLRLTFAGHQEVKQFARR
;
A
#
# COMPACT_ATOMS: atom_id res chain seq x y z
N MET A 1 19.98 7.53 -20.85
CA MET A 1 20.06 6.77 -19.58
C MET A 1 18.68 6.82 -18.95
N SER A 2 17.99 5.70 -18.78
CA SER A 2 16.62 5.68 -18.24
C SER A 2 16.66 5.75 -16.73
N HIS A 3 16.02 6.75 -16.13
CA HIS A 3 15.87 6.89 -14.69
C HIS A 3 14.71 5.99 -14.25
N PHE A 4 15.01 4.72 -13.92
CA PHE A 4 14.02 3.82 -13.34
C PHE A 4 14.00 4.01 -11.82
N SER A 5 12.85 4.38 -11.27
CA SER A 5 12.62 4.40 -9.82
C SER A 5 11.96 3.09 -9.41
N THR A 6 12.73 2.18 -8.84
CA THR A 6 12.20 0.95 -8.23
C THR A 6 11.65 1.30 -6.84
N VAL A 7 10.33 1.27 -6.67
CA VAL A 7 9.70 1.45 -5.35
C VAL A 7 9.76 0.13 -4.59
N ARG A 8 10.67 0.02 -3.61
CA ARG A 8 10.64 -1.06 -2.59
C ARG A 8 9.59 -0.68 -1.55
N THR A 9 8.38 -1.21 -1.65
CA THR A 9 7.24 -0.77 -0.83
C THR A 9 7.29 -1.31 0.59
N ARG A 10 7.72 -0.45 1.51
CA ARG A 10 7.35 -0.49 2.93
C ARG A 10 6.08 0.34 3.13
N LEU A 11 5.20 -0.05 4.06
CA LEU A 11 3.99 0.71 4.38
C LEU A 11 4.38 1.98 5.14
N VAL A 12 4.60 3.09 4.43
CA VAL A 12 5.10 4.35 5.02
C VAL A 12 4.14 5.52 4.84
N ASN A 13 3.34 5.49 3.78
CA ASN A 13 2.40 6.55 3.46
C ASN A 13 1.01 6.14 3.96
N ARG A 14 0.52 6.87 4.97
CA ARG A 14 -0.79 6.65 5.61
C ARG A 14 -1.94 6.70 4.60
N GLU A 15 -1.97 7.72 3.74
CA GLU A 15 -3.05 7.92 2.77
C GLU A 15 -3.09 6.80 1.73
N CYS A 16 -1.93 6.42 1.18
CA CYS A 16 -1.82 5.30 0.24
C CYS A 16 -2.26 3.98 0.89
N LEU A 17 -1.96 3.77 2.17
CA LEU A 17 -2.39 2.58 2.91
C LEU A 17 -3.90 2.55 3.08
N VAL A 18 -4.52 3.66 3.51
CA VAL A 18 -5.97 3.78 3.66
C VAL A 18 -6.66 3.52 2.31
N GLN A 19 -6.21 4.18 1.23
CA GLN A 19 -6.78 3.99 -0.10
C GLN A 19 -6.58 2.56 -0.63
N ALA A 20 -5.46 1.91 -0.30
CA ALA A 20 -5.22 0.52 -0.69
C ALA A 20 -6.15 -0.45 0.05
N LEU A 21 -6.45 -0.19 1.33
CA LEU A 21 -7.45 -0.96 2.08
C LEU A 21 -8.83 -0.78 1.46
N GLU A 22 -9.21 0.45 1.10
CA GLU A 22 -10.47 0.74 0.41
C GLU A 22 -10.60 0.02 -0.94
N ASP A 23 -9.52 -0.01 -1.75
CA ASP A 23 -9.47 -0.77 -3.00
C ASP A 23 -9.71 -2.28 -2.81
N LEU A 24 -9.36 -2.78 -1.63
CA LEU A 24 -9.56 -4.16 -1.21
C LEU A 24 -10.90 -4.37 -0.48
N ASN A 25 -11.80 -3.37 -0.53
CA ASN A 25 -13.09 -3.34 0.15
C ASN A 25 -13.00 -3.43 1.69
N LEU A 26 -11.88 -3.01 2.26
CA LEU A 26 -11.67 -2.90 3.70
C LEU A 26 -11.79 -1.44 4.11
N LYS A 27 -12.88 -1.11 4.82
CA LYS A 27 -13.07 0.24 5.36
C LYS A 27 -12.21 0.43 6.59
N ALA A 28 -11.23 1.33 6.48
CA ALA A 28 -10.35 1.71 7.57
C ALA A 28 -10.88 2.94 8.31
N GLN A 29 -10.79 2.89 9.64
CA GLN A 29 -10.98 4.03 10.53
C GLN A 29 -9.62 4.58 10.89
N VAL A 30 -9.47 5.90 10.83
CA VAL A 30 -8.17 6.56 10.95
C VAL A 30 -8.20 7.48 12.15
N TYR A 31 -7.26 7.29 13.07
CA TYR A 31 -7.17 7.99 14.34
C TYR A 31 -5.87 8.80 14.42
N GLU A 32 -5.92 9.95 15.07
CA GLU A 32 -4.73 10.79 15.31
C GLU A 32 -3.77 10.15 16.32
N THR A 33 -4.32 9.45 17.31
CA THR A 33 -3.59 8.70 18.32
C THR A 33 -3.94 7.20 18.21
N PRO A 34 -3.05 6.29 18.62
CA PRO A 34 -3.34 4.86 18.62
C PRO A 34 -4.66 4.55 19.32
N HIS A 35 -5.59 3.92 18.59
CA HIS A 35 -6.88 3.49 19.10
C HIS A 35 -6.80 2.00 19.49
N PRO A 36 -7.37 1.60 20.64
CA PRO A 36 -7.39 0.20 21.05
C PRO A 36 -8.01 -0.72 20.00
N LEU A 37 -7.40 -1.89 19.81
CA LEU A 37 -7.90 -2.92 18.90
C LEU A 37 -8.77 -3.92 19.67
N THR A 38 -9.86 -4.36 19.05
CA THR A 38 -10.67 -5.45 19.58
C THR A 38 -9.97 -6.78 19.31
N GLY A 39 -9.63 -7.55 20.35
CA GLY A 39 -8.98 -8.86 20.23
C GLY A 39 -9.99 -10.03 20.16
N PHE A 40 -9.54 -11.20 19.67
CA PHE A 40 -10.39 -12.41 19.63
C PHE A 40 -10.83 -12.90 21.02
N TYR A 41 -9.95 -12.78 22.02
CA TYR A 41 -10.18 -13.23 23.40
C TYR A 41 -10.72 -12.13 24.34
N GLY A 42 -11.07 -10.94 23.82
CA GLY A 42 -11.67 -9.86 24.61
C GLY A 42 -10.74 -9.20 25.64
N HIS A 43 -9.43 -9.47 25.59
CA HIS A 43 -8.42 -8.70 26.30
C HIS A 43 -7.88 -7.60 25.37
N ASP A 44 -8.50 -6.43 25.44
CA ASP A 44 -8.29 -5.29 24.55
C ASP A 44 -7.13 -4.36 24.99
N ASP A 45 -6.32 -4.76 25.97
CA ASP A 45 -5.51 -3.78 26.71
C ASP A 45 -4.08 -3.55 26.17
N GLU A 46 -3.56 -4.35 25.23
CA GLU A 46 -2.13 -4.23 24.86
C GLU A 46 -1.86 -3.72 23.45
N GLN A 47 -2.82 -3.80 22.53
CA GLN A 47 -2.59 -3.44 21.13
C GLN A 47 -3.45 -2.27 20.69
N SER A 48 -2.79 -1.27 20.10
CA SER A 48 -3.43 -0.08 19.56
C SER A 48 -2.80 0.32 18.23
N ALA A 49 -3.57 1.00 17.39
CA ALA A 49 -3.16 1.39 16.06
C ALA A 49 -3.82 2.69 15.59
N GLU A 50 -3.14 3.45 14.74
CA GLU A 50 -3.68 4.69 14.14
C GLU A 50 -4.62 4.40 12.97
N ILE A 51 -4.55 3.22 12.36
CA ILE A 51 -5.45 2.79 11.29
C ILE A 51 -6.06 1.45 11.68
N VAL A 52 -7.39 1.38 11.74
CA VAL A 52 -8.11 0.20 12.22
C VAL A 52 -9.15 -0.24 11.20
N VAL A 53 -9.08 -1.49 10.76
CA VAL A 53 -10.16 -2.16 10.02
C VAL A 53 -10.93 -3.02 11.00
N LYS A 54 -12.21 -2.70 11.19
CA LYS A 54 -13.04 -3.46 12.13
C LYS A 54 -13.24 -4.89 11.65
N GLY A 55 -13.07 -5.86 12.56
CA GLY A 55 -13.18 -7.29 12.27
C GLY A 55 -14.51 -7.67 11.62
N CYS A 56 -15.59 -6.99 12.01
CA CYS A 56 -16.93 -7.18 11.43
C CYS A 56 -16.97 -6.98 9.91
N THR A 57 -16.08 -6.15 9.33
CA THR A 57 -15.96 -5.91 7.89
C THR A 57 -15.62 -7.19 7.13
N ILE A 58 -14.84 -8.08 7.76
CA ILE A 58 -14.42 -9.35 7.18
C ILE A 58 -15.11 -10.54 7.84
N LYS A 59 -16.10 -10.32 8.72
CA LYS A 59 -16.73 -11.34 9.57
C LYS A 59 -15.76 -12.02 10.54
N ALA A 60 -14.73 -11.30 10.99
CA ALA A 60 -13.83 -11.68 12.08
C ALA A 60 -14.29 -11.04 13.39
N ARG A 61 -13.86 -11.62 14.51
CA ARG A 61 -14.04 -11.03 15.84
C ARG A 61 -12.95 -10.00 16.16
N ALA A 62 -11.72 -10.30 15.74
CA ALA A 62 -10.58 -9.43 15.95
C ALA A 62 -10.49 -8.33 14.88
N ASP A 63 -10.11 -7.14 15.31
CA ASP A 63 -9.78 -6.02 14.44
C ASP A 63 -8.40 -6.24 13.77
N ILE A 64 -8.17 -5.54 12.65
CA ILE A 64 -6.85 -5.41 12.03
C ILE A 64 -6.36 -3.99 12.28
N GLY A 65 -5.16 -3.84 12.83
CA GLY A 65 -4.53 -2.55 13.08
C GLY A 65 -3.29 -2.33 12.22
N PHE A 66 -2.99 -1.08 11.90
CA PHE A 66 -1.69 -0.65 11.42
C PHE A 66 -1.14 0.42 12.34
N ARG A 67 -0.04 0.10 13.03
CA ARG A 67 0.60 0.98 14.02
C ARG A 67 1.85 1.61 13.45
N TRP A 68 2.02 2.92 13.58
CA TRP A 68 3.26 3.58 13.19
C TRP A 68 4.41 3.18 14.12
N ASN A 69 5.47 2.62 13.55
CA ASN A 69 6.70 2.29 14.25
C ASN A 69 7.73 3.40 14.01
N GLN A 70 8.09 4.10 15.09
CA GLN A 70 9.02 5.22 15.03
C GLN A 70 10.46 4.78 14.72
N ASP A 71 10.86 3.57 15.15
CA ASP A 71 12.23 3.07 14.97
C ASP A 71 12.49 2.66 13.52
N SER A 72 11.53 1.97 12.91
CA SER A 72 11.63 1.47 11.53
C SER A 72 11.06 2.44 10.49
N ALA A 73 10.35 3.47 10.94
CA ALA A 73 9.62 4.44 10.12
C ALA A 73 8.65 3.77 9.13
N VAL A 74 7.96 2.72 9.59
CA VAL A 74 6.94 1.99 8.82
C VAL A 74 5.72 1.69 9.69
N PHE A 75 4.59 1.40 9.05
CA PHE A 75 3.43 0.82 9.71
C PHE A 75 3.61 -0.69 9.89
N ASP A 76 3.52 -1.14 11.13
CA ASP A 76 3.44 -2.55 11.50
C ASP A 76 1.97 -3.01 11.45
N ALA A 77 1.71 -4.13 10.79
CA ALA A 77 0.38 -4.73 10.75
C ALA A 77 0.17 -5.61 11.99
N ILE A 78 -0.91 -5.35 12.72
CA ILE A 78 -1.33 -6.09 13.91
C ILE A 78 -2.64 -6.81 13.55
N TYR A 79 -2.64 -8.14 13.56
CA TYR A 79 -3.81 -8.93 13.21
C TYR A 79 -3.75 -10.33 13.84
N ASP A 80 -4.91 -10.95 13.98
CA ASP A 80 -5.03 -12.36 14.34
C ASP A 80 -5.01 -13.21 13.06
N GLU A 81 -3.96 -13.99 12.84
CA GLU A 81 -3.80 -14.82 11.65
C GLU A 81 -4.88 -15.91 11.55
N TYR A 82 -5.28 -16.52 12.67
CA TYR A 82 -6.31 -17.57 12.68
C TYR A 82 -7.68 -17.03 12.25
N GLU A 83 -7.96 -15.77 12.56
CA GLU A 83 -9.17 -15.11 12.10
C GLU A 83 -9.03 -14.58 10.67
N THR A 84 -7.92 -13.92 10.33
CA THR A 84 -7.80 -13.20 9.06
C THR A 84 -7.46 -14.08 7.87
N ALA A 85 -6.59 -15.08 8.02
CA ALA A 85 -6.12 -15.91 6.90
C ALA A 85 -7.26 -16.69 6.22
N PRO A 86 -8.21 -17.33 6.93
CA PRO A 86 -9.34 -18.01 6.29
C PRO A 86 -10.30 -17.08 5.53
N ARG A 87 -10.29 -15.77 5.85
CA ARG A 87 -11.24 -14.78 5.33
C ARG A 87 -10.66 -13.96 4.17
N LEU A 88 -9.38 -13.62 4.25
CA LEU A 88 -8.68 -12.78 3.28
C LEU A 88 -7.69 -13.54 2.39
N GLY A 89 -7.29 -14.74 2.83
CA GLY A 89 -6.23 -15.57 2.27
C GLY A 89 -4.88 -15.35 2.93
N GLU A 90 -4.07 -16.40 3.01
CA GLU A 90 -2.73 -16.40 3.66
C GLU A 90 -1.78 -15.33 3.09
N SER A 91 -1.90 -15.02 1.80
CA SER A 91 -1.04 -14.04 1.12
C SER A 91 -1.59 -12.61 1.11
N PHE A 92 -2.64 -12.32 1.89
CA PHE A 92 -3.28 -11.00 1.87
C PHE A 92 -2.31 -9.88 2.22
N PHE A 93 -1.67 -9.95 3.39
CA PHE A 93 -0.77 -8.90 3.87
C PHE A 93 0.58 -8.88 3.15
N SER A 94 1.09 -10.04 2.75
CA SER A 94 2.39 -10.18 2.10
C SER A 94 2.36 -9.89 0.59
N HIS A 95 1.20 -9.97 -0.06
CA HIS A 95 1.09 -9.78 -1.51
C HIS A 95 -0.01 -8.79 -1.89
N LYS A 96 -1.28 -9.11 -1.65
CA LYS A 96 -2.43 -8.31 -2.15
C LYS A 96 -2.41 -6.88 -1.64
N LEU A 97 -2.19 -6.68 -0.34
CA LEU A 97 -2.13 -5.36 0.27
C LEU A 97 -0.93 -4.55 -0.26
N LEU A 98 0.25 -5.17 -0.33
CA LEU A 98 1.44 -4.50 -0.85
C LEU A 98 1.29 -4.13 -2.33
N GLN A 99 0.61 -4.95 -3.12
CA GLN A 99 0.32 -4.68 -4.52
C GLN A 99 -0.61 -3.47 -4.68
N ALA A 100 -1.73 -3.46 -3.95
CA ALA A 100 -2.67 -2.34 -3.94
C ALA A 100 -2.00 -1.04 -3.47
N TYR A 101 -1.22 -1.13 -2.39
CA TYR A 101 -0.44 -0.01 -1.86
C TYR A 101 0.60 0.51 -2.85
N GLY A 102 1.33 -0.38 -3.52
CA GLY A 102 2.31 -0.01 -4.54
C GLY A 102 1.69 0.74 -5.70
N LYS A 103 0.51 0.32 -6.17
CA LYS A 103 -0.25 1.05 -7.20
C LYS A 103 -0.60 2.47 -6.75
N ARG A 104 -1.04 2.64 -5.49
CA ARG A 104 -1.36 3.96 -4.92
C ARG A 104 -0.12 4.85 -4.81
N MET A 105 0.99 4.32 -4.30
CA MET A 105 2.27 5.04 -4.21
C MET A 105 2.77 5.51 -5.57
N VAL A 106 2.69 4.67 -6.60
CA VAL A 106 3.11 5.04 -7.96
C VAL A 106 2.23 6.14 -8.53
N ARG A 107 0.91 6.11 -8.29
CA ARG A 107 0.01 7.20 -8.71
C ARG A 107 0.33 8.53 -8.04
N VAL A 108 0.58 8.52 -6.72
CA VAL A 108 0.98 9.74 -6.00
C VAL A 108 2.29 10.28 -6.55
N LYS A 109 3.29 9.41 -6.77
CA LYS A 109 4.57 9.82 -7.36
C LYS A 109 4.43 10.30 -8.81
N ALA A 110 3.53 9.69 -9.59
CA ALA A 110 3.24 10.13 -10.94
C ALA A 110 2.69 11.56 -10.95
N LEU A 111 1.75 11.87 -10.06
CA LEU A 111 1.19 13.22 -9.91
C LEU A 111 2.26 14.24 -9.49
N GLU A 112 3.06 13.93 -8.46
CA GLU A 112 4.18 14.79 -8.01
C GLU A 112 5.19 15.08 -9.13
N LEU A 113 5.44 14.10 -10.00
CA LEU A 113 6.37 14.24 -11.12
C LEU A 113 5.71 14.88 -12.33
N GLN A 114 4.41 14.71 -12.53
CA GLN A 114 3.66 15.36 -13.60
C GLN A 114 3.70 16.88 -13.44
N GLU A 115 3.58 17.38 -12.20
CA GLU A 115 3.74 18.82 -11.90
C GLU A 115 5.14 19.35 -12.27
N LYS A 116 6.17 18.50 -12.23
CA LYS A 116 7.56 18.88 -12.47
C LYS A 116 8.04 18.67 -13.90
N PHE A 117 7.52 17.63 -14.58
CA PHE A 117 8.08 17.11 -15.84
C PHE A 117 7.04 16.94 -16.96
N GLY A 118 5.77 17.29 -16.72
CA GLY A 118 4.69 17.18 -17.69
C GLY A 118 4.02 15.80 -17.75
N GLU A 119 3.21 15.55 -18.78
CA GLU A 119 2.38 14.34 -18.86
C GLU A 119 3.17 13.03 -18.75
N CYS A 120 2.61 12.09 -17.99
CA CYS A 120 3.20 10.79 -17.74
C CYS A 120 2.20 9.65 -17.98
N THR A 121 2.71 8.53 -18.48
CA THR A 121 1.96 7.30 -18.72
C THR A 121 2.44 6.22 -17.77
N ILE A 122 1.51 5.53 -17.12
CA ILE A 122 1.78 4.40 -16.23
C ILE A 122 1.48 3.10 -16.97
N SER A 123 2.48 2.23 -17.12
CA SER A 123 2.31 0.87 -17.65
C SER A 123 2.57 -0.18 -16.57
N GLU A 124 1.74 -1.21 -16.53
CA GLU A 124 1.80 -2.31 -15.56
C GLU A 124 2.25 -3.60 -16.25
N GLU A 125 3.23 -4.29 -15.67
CA GLU A 125 3.71 -5.59 -16.11
C GLU A 125 3.75 -6.54 -14.92
N VAL A 126 3.16 -7.73 -15.06
CA VAL A 126 3.14 -8.76 -14.01
C VAL A 126 3.92 -9.96 -14.50
N SER A 127 4.99 -10.32 -13.78
CA SER A 127 5.82 -11.49 -14.06
C SER A 127 5.88 -12.36 -12.81
N GLY A 128 5.11 -13.45 -12.81
CA GLY A 128 4.94 -14.33 -11.64
C GLY A 128 4.35 -13.56 -10.45
N GLN A 129 5.06 -13.55 -9.33
CA GLN A 129 4.66 -12.81 -8.12
C GLN A 129 5.07 -11.33 -8.14
N VAL A 130 5.89 -10.91 -9.11
CA VAL A 130 6.43 -9.55 -9.18
C VAL A 130 5.54 -8.70 -10.08
N GLN A 131 5.04 -7.60 -9.53
CA GLN A 131 4.40 -6.54 -10.31
C GLN A 131 5.37 -5.37 -10.49
N THR A 132 5.60 -4.99 -11.73
CA THR A 132 6.39 -3.83 -12.11
C THR A 132 5.46 -2.74 -12.64
N LEU A 133 5.52 -1.56 -12.04
CA LEU A 133 4.83 -0.37 -12.51
C LEU A 133 5.88 0.59 -13.09
N ARG A 134 5.77 0.90 -14.38
CA ARG A 134 6.70 1.79 -15.08
C ARG A 134 6.03 3.11 -15.40
N LEU A 135 6.70 4.21 -15.02
CA LEU A 135 6.33 5.57 -15.35
C LEU A 135 7.15 6.05 -16.56
N THR A 136 6.48 6.60 -17.57
CA THR A 136 7.13 7.15 -18.79
C THR A 136 6.65 8.59 -18.99
N PHE A 137 7.57 9.55 -19.16
CA PHE A 137 7.25 10.97 -19.34
C PHE A 137 7.42 11.40 -20.81
N ALA A 138 6.53 12.26 -21.31
CA ALA A 138 6.50 12.68 -22.72
C ALA A 138 7.76 13.45 -23.16
N GLY A 139 8.37 14.24 -22.27
CA GLY A 139 9.59 15.02 -22.58
C GLY A 139 10.83 14.19 -22.92
N HIS A 140 10.78 12.86 -22.78
CA HIS A 140 11.86 11.95 -23.18
C HIS A 140 11.64 11.24 -24.53
N GLN A 141 10.55 11.51 -25.25
CA GLN A 141 10.30 10.89 -26.57
C GLN A 141 11.15 11.49 -27.70
N GLU A 142 11.67 12.71 -27.60
CA GLU A 142 12.30 13.39 -28.75
C GLU A 142 13.74 12.96 -29.08
N VAL A 143 14.46 12.24 -28.21
CA VAL A 143 15.92 12.01 -28.42
C VAL A 143 16.26 10.71 -29.16
N LYS A 144 15.28 9.93 -29.63
CA LYS A 144 15.58 8.64 -30.32
C LYS A 144 15.41 8.61 -31.83
N GLN A 145 15.03 9.72 -32.49
CA GLN A 145 14.81 9.71 -33.95
C GLN A 145 15.89 10.38 -34.82
N PHE A 146 17.05 10.75 -34.27
CA PHE A 146 18.17 11.22 -35.09
C PHE A 146 19.48 10.49 -34.77
N ALA A 147 19.62 9.26 -35.29
CA ALA A 147 20.93 8.68 -35.50
C ALA A 147 20.95 7.83 -36.78
N ARG A 148 21.67 8.39 -37.78
CA ARG A 148 22.28 7.78 -38.97
C ARG A 148 21.43 7.62 -40.24
N ARG A 149 21.54 8.64 -41.10
CA ARG A 149 22.00 8.41 -42.48
C ARG A 149 23.51 8.19 -42.48
#